data_AF-A0A672ITI1-F1
#
_entry.id   AF-A0A672ITI1-F1
#
_cell.length_a   1.000
_cell.length_b   1.000
_cell.length_c   1.000
_cell.angle_alpha   90.00
_cell.angle_beta   90.00
_cell.angle_gamma   90.00
#
_symmetry.space_group_name_H-M   'P 1'
#
loop_
_entity.id
_entity.type
_entity.pdbx_description
1 polymer ?
#
loop_
_entity_poly.entity_id
_entity_poly.type
_entity_poly.pdbx_seq_one_letter_code
_entity_poly.pdbx_strand_id
1 'polypeptide(L)'
;MWKTRLGKRGGRLGTLPLFCAAGVCAALLALLFVDFIESWVTSMRMNTVVEQHAGIIPPQSVPPTRPEEFLLMPSPLVCQRAKPYLIVLVTSAPANQRARQAVRDTWGGEVEVRGLRVMTLFMVGVPSDPGLAKLLIEEAREKGDLIQGRFMDTYSNLTLKTLSLLGWARRFCPQAHFMAKVDDDVLFNPSALLHFLNKREACTYWKGRGSC
;
A
#
# COMPACT_ATOMS: atom_id res chain seq x y z
N MET A 1 57.56 65.03 47.49
CA MET A 1 57.12 65.06 48.90
C MET A 1 55.90 64.15 49.05
N TRP A 2 55.87 63.32 50.09
CA TRP A 2 54.93 62.22 50.35
C TRP A 2 53.43 62.52 50.21
N LYS A 3 52.63 61.54 49.75
CA LYS A 3 51.77 60.67 50.61
C LYS A 3 50.85 59.77 49.78
N THR A 4 50.80 58.50 50.18
CA THR A 4 49.79 57.49 49.83
C THR A 4 48.51 57.71 50.64
N ARG A 5 47.33 57.36 50.11
CA ARG A 5 46.54 56.15 50.45
C ARG A 5 45.12 56.19 49.86
N LEU A 6 44.61 54.99 49.64
CA LEU A 6 43.34 54.56 49.04
C LEU A 6 42.09 55.40 49.33
N GLY A 7 41.21 55.47 48.34
CA GLY A 7 39.78 55.60 48.58
C GLY A 7 38.93 55.71 47.32
N LYS A 8 37.92 54.83 47.25
CA LYS A 8 36.60 55.01 46.62
C LYS A 8 36.45 54.82 45.09
N ARG A 9 35.70 53.77 44.73
CA ARG A 9 34.27 53.82 44.30
C ARG A 9 33.94 52.43 43.74
N GLY A 10 32.93 51.73 44.24
CA GLY A 10 31.54 52.16 44.31
C GLY A 10 30.76 51.22 43.40
N GLY A 11 30.09 50.23 44.00
CA GLY A 11 29.38 49.17 43.30
C GLY A 11 28.26 49.70 42.40
N ARG A 12 28.14 49.10 41.21
CA ARG A 12 26.99 49.22 40.33
C ARG A 12 26.12 47.97 40.44
N LEU A 13 25.00 48.12 41.13
CA LEU A 13 23.73 47.44 40.86
C LEU A 13 23.06 48.27 39.74
N GLY A 14 22.38 47.77 38.71
CA GLY A 14 22.00 46.43 38.31
C GLY A 14 21.23 46.60 36.98
N THR A 15 21.79 46.11 35.88
CA THR A 15 21.09 45.96 34.58
C THR A 15 20.95 44.48 34.20
N LEU A 16 21.06 43.59 35.19
CA LEU A 16 20.80 42.17 35.05
C LEU A 16 19.31 41.74 34.95
N PRO A 17 18.26 42.52 35.34
CA PRO A 17 16.94 41.91 35.52
C PRO A 17 16.19 41.68 34.20
N LEU A 18 16.40 42.48 33.16
CA LEU A 18 15.65 42.33 31.90
C LEU A 18 16.15 41.16 31.04
N PHE A 19 17.46 40.96 30.93
CA PHE A 19 18.03 39.82 30.19
C PHE A 19 17.80 38.50 30.93
N CYS A 20 17.83 38.51 32.27
CA CYS A 20 17.41 37.35 33.06
C CYS A 20 15.90 37.08 32.89
N ALA A 21 15.04 38.10 32.90
CA ALA A 21 13.61 37.90 32.71
C ALA A 21 13.27 37.37 31.32
N ALA A 22 13.93 37.87 30.26
CA ALA A 22 13.75 37.35 28.90
C ALA A 22 14.28 35.92 28.75
N GLY A 23 15.42 35.60 29.35
CA GLY A 23 15.97 34.24 29.36
C GLY A 23 15.10 33.26 30.13
N VAL A 24 14.56 33.68 31.28
CA VAL A 24 13.61 32.88 32.08
C VAL A 24 12.30 32.69 31.32
N CYS A 25 11.79 33.72 30.65
CA CYS A 25 10.56 33.63 29.85
C CYS A 25 10.73 32.71 28.63
N ALA A 26 11.85 32.81 27.92
CA ALA A 26 12.17 31.92 26.81
C ALA A 26 12.35 30.46 27.28
N ALA A 27 12.98 30.25 28.43
CA ALA A 27 13.12 28.92 29.03
C ALA A 27 11.76 28.35 29.45
N LEU A 28 10.89 29.14 30.07
CA LEU A 28 9.53 28.72 30.44
C LEU A 28 8.69 28.41 29.21
N LEU A 29 8.75 29.22 28.15
CA LEU A 29 8.05 28.94 26.89
C LEU A 29 8.58 27.67 26.20
N ALA A 30 9.88 27.42 26.25
CA ALA A 30 10.47 26.19 25.73
C ALA A 30 10.04 24.96 26.53
N LEU A 31 9.98 25.06 27.87
CA LEU A 31 9.48 23.98 28.72
C LEU A 31 7.99 23.72 28.49
N LEU A 32 7.17 24.77 28.39
CA LEU A 32 5.75 24.64 28.06
C LEU A 32 5.54 24.07 26.65
N PHE A 33 6.41 24.38 25.68
CA PHE A 33 6.37 23.78 24.36
C PHE A 33 6.77 22.31 24.40
N VAL A 34 7.79 21.92 25.17
CA VAL A 34 8.16 20.51 25.37
C VAL A 34 7.04 19.76 26.07
N ASP A 35 6.42 20.31 27.11
CA ASP A 35 5.27 19.69 27.79
C ASP A 35 4.05 19.59 26.87
N PHE A 36 3.82 20.60 26.02
CA PHE A 36 2.77 20.56 25.01
C PHE A 36 3.05 19.51 23.94
N ILE A 37 4.31 19.36 23.51
CA ILE A 37 4.74 18.31 22.58
C ILE A 37 4.65 16.96 23.26
N GLU A 38 5.03 16.79 24.53
CA GLU A 38 4.89 15.53 25.28
C GLU A 38 3.41 15.20 25.49
N SER A 39 2.54 16.19 25.73
CA SER A 39 1.09 16.04 25.81
C SER A 39 0.46 15.70 24.46
N TRP A 40 0.90 16.34 23.37
CA TRP A 40 0.49 16.01 22.01
C TRP A 40 1.04 14.66 21.55
N VAL A 41 2.25 14.30 21.95
CA VAL A 41 2.90 13.03 21.66
C VAL A 41 2.24 11.93 22.47
N THR A 42 1.88 12.14 23.74
CA THR A 42 1.07 11.18 24.52
C THR A 42 -0.38 11.13 24.06
N SER A 43 -0.95 12.23 23.58
CA SER A 43 -2.28 12.27 22.94
C SER A 43 -2.28 11.62 21.55
N MET A 44 -1.17 11.68 20.80
CA MET A 44 -0.96 10.97 19.53
C MET A 44 -0.37 9.56 19.73
N ARG A 45 0.07 9.22 20.94
CA ARG A 45 0.42 7.86 21.35
C ARG A 45 -0.88 7.10 21.56
N MET A 46 -1.51 6.76 20.43
CA MET A 46 -2.25 5.50 20.36
C MET A 46 -1.32 4.43 20.92
N ASN A 47 -1.77 3.76 21.96
CA ASN A 47 -1.11 2.63 22.59
C ASN A 47 -0.60 1.64 21.54
N THR A 48 0.68 1.70 21.19
CA THR A 48 1.42 0.55 20.65
C THR A 48 2.08 -0.17 21.81
N VAL A 49 1.25 -0.66 22.72
CA VAL A 49 1.59 -1.86 23.49
C VAL A 49 0.80 -2.96 22.82
N VAL A 50 1.51 -3.93 22.23
CA VAL A 50 0.96 -5.25 22.01
C VAL A 50 0.64 -5.79 23.40
N GLU A 51 -0.58 -5.56 23.85
CA GLU A 51 -1.10 -6.20 25.05
C GLU A 51 -1.30 -7.66 24.69
N GLN A 52 -0.53 -8.56 25.32
CA GLN A 52 -0.89 -9.98 25.41
C GLN A 52 -2.10 -10.11 26.33
N HIS A 53 -3.23 -9.57 25.90
CA HIS A 53 -4.56 -9.99 26.33
C HIS A 53 -5.28 -10.45 25.07
N ALA A 54 -5.79 -11.67 25.10
CA ALA A 54 -6.62 -12.24 24.05
C ALA A 54 -7.77 -11.27 23.73
N GLY A 55 -7.64 -10.51 22.62
CA GLY A 55 -8.52 -9.39 22.31
C GLY A 55 -8.37 -8.94 20.85
N ILE A 56 -9.10 -9.62 19.97
CA ILE A 56 -9.58 -9.24 18.63
C ILE A 56 -8.88 -8.02 17.98
N ILE A 57 -7.85 -8.29 17.18
CA ILE A 57 -7.49 -7.42 16.04
C ILE A 57 -8.67 -7.51 15.05
N PRO A 58 -9.31 -6.41 14.62
CA PRO A 58 -10.29 -6.50 13.53
C PRO A 58 -9.58 -7.13 12.32
N PRO A 59 -10.17 -8.12 11.62
CA PRO A 59 -9.50 -8.97 10.64
C PRO A 59 -9.11 -8.26 9.33
N GLN A 60 -8.75 -6.98 9.36
CA GLN A 60 -8.61 -6.11 8.19
C GLN A 60 -7.23 -5.44 8.00
N SER A 61 -6.22 -5.67 8.86
CA SER A 61 -4.92 -4.98 8.72
C SER A 61 -3.77 -5.84 8.18
N VAL A 62 -3.96 -7.15 8.01
CA VAL A 62 -2.90 -8.06 7.56
C VAL A 62 -3.16 -8.50 6.12
N PRO A 63 -2.19 -8.38 5.19
CA PRO A 63 -2.30 -8.96 3.85
C PRO A 63 -2.60 -10.46 3.96
N PRO A 64 -3.42 -11.06 3.08
CA PRO A 64 -3.80 -12.45 3.26
C PRO A 64 -2.60 -13.39 3.21
N THR A 65 -2.30 -14.01 4.36
CA THR A 65 -1.17 -14.94 4.53
C THR A 65 -1.59 -16.41 4.40
N ARG A 66 -2.89 -16.71 4.28
CA ARG A 66 -3.45 -18.07 4.31
C ARG A 66 -4.39 -18.36 3.14
N PRO A 67 -4.51 -19.62 2.67
CA PRO A 67 -5.42 -19.99 1.59
C PRO A 67 -6.91 -19.78 1.93
N GLU A 68 -7.27 -19.84 3.21
CA GLU A 68 -8.64 -19.74 3.73
C GLU A 68 -9.27 -18.34 3.60
N GLU A 69 -8.49 -17.37 3.10
CA GLU A 69 -8.88 -15.97 2.88
C GLU A 69 -9.44 -15.74 1.47
N PHE A 70 -9.39 -16.74 0.58
CA PHE A 70 -10.03 -16.70 -0.73
C PHE A 70 -11.23 -17.65 -0.76
N LEU A 71 -12.39 -17.15 -1.17
CA LEU A 71 -13.63 -17.93 -1.28
C LEU A 71 -13.74 -18.65 -2.62
N LEU A 72 -13.30 -17.98 -3.67
CA LEU A 72 -13.23 -18.49 -5.04
C LEU A 72 -11.87 -18.11 -5.59
N MET A 73 -11.23 -19.01 -6.31
CA MET A 73 -10.03 -18.70 -7.07
C MET A 73 -9.83 -19.71 -8.20
N PRO A 74 -9.05 -19.37 -9.24
CA PRO A 74 -8.62 -20.34 -10.24
C PRO A 74 -7.80 -21.46 -9.59
N SER A 75 -7.52 -22.51 -10.36
CA SER A 75 -6.60 -23.57 -9.92
C SER A 75 -5.30 -22.97 -9.34
N PRO A 76 -4.79 -23.44 -8.18
CA PRO A 76 -3.51 -22.99 -7.64
C PRO A 76 -2.33 -23.16 -8.59
N LEU A 77 -2.48 -24.02 -9.61
CA LEU A 77 -1.47 -24.30 -10.63
C LEU A 77 -1.65 -23.45 -11.90
N VAL A 78 -2.61 -22.52 -11.95
CA VAL A 78 -2.93 -21.71 -13.14
C VAL A 78 -1.69 -21.03 -13.69
N CYS A 79 -0.93 -20.33 -12.83
CA CYS A 79 0.29 -19.65 -13.22
C CYS A 79 1.41 -20.64 -13.55
N GLN A 80 1.51 -21.77 -12.84
CA GLN A 80 2.56 -22.77 -13.10
C GLN A 80 2.43 -23.38 -14.50
N ARG A 81 1.20 -23.60 -14.94
CA ARG A 81 0.87 -24.10 -16.27
C ARG A 81 1.02 -23.01 -17.33
N ALA A 82 0.45 -21.83 -17.08
CA ALA A 82 0.44 -20.74 -18.04
C ALA A 82 1.82 -20.10 -18.23
N LYS A 83 2.67 -20.07 -17.19
CA LYS A 83 3.97 -19.37 -17.14
C LYS A 83 3.89 -17.94 -17.71
N PRO A 84 3.00 -17.09 -17.18
CA PRO A 84 2.82 -15.74 -17.70
C PRO A 84 4.06 -14.89 -17.40
N TYR A 85 4.46 -14.06 -18.35
CA TYR A 85 5.51 -13.06 -18.13
C TYR A 85 4.95 -11.83 -17.40
N LEU A 86 3.73 -11.42 -17.75
CA LEU A 86 2.97 -10.37 -17.08
C LEU A 86 1.62 -10.93 -16.62
N ILE A 87 1.27 -10.70 -15.35
CA ILE A 87 -0.11 -10.86 -14.87
C ILE A 87 -0.79 -9.50 -14.76
N VAL A 88 -2.00 -9.39 -15.29
CA VAL A 88 -2.85 -8.20 -15.17
C VAL A 88 -3.99 -8.56 -14.22
N LEU A 89 -4.00 -7.91 -13.06
CA LEU A 89 -4.94 -8.18 -12.00
C LEU A 89 -5.94 -7.02 -11.93
N VAL A 90 -7.14 -7.28 -12.42
CA VAL A 90 -8.21 -6.29 -12.60
C VAL A 90 -9.08 -6.27 -11.36
N THR A 91 -9.12 -5.15 -10.63
CA THR A 91 -10.06 -4.95 -9.53
C THR A 91 -11.42 -4.58 -10.07
N SER A 92 -12.45 -5.35 -9.70
CA SER A 92 -13.83 -5.19 -10.16
C SER A 92 -14.81 -5.34 -8.99
N ALA A 93 -16.06 -4.90 -9.17
CA ALA A 93 -17.16 -5.14 -8.22
C ALA A 93 -18.00 -6.36 -8.63
N PRO A 94 -18.63 -7.12 -7.73
CA PRO A 94 -19.38 -8.33 -8.08
C PRO A 94 -20.48 -8.07 -9.13
N ALA A 95 -21.16 -6.93 -9.02
CA ALA A 95 -22.19 -6.47 -9.96
C ALA A 95 -21.66 -6.14 -11.37
N ASN A 96 -20.37 -5.87 -11.52
CA ASN A 96 -19.75 -5.41 -12.77
C ASN A 96 -19.42 -6.55 -13.75
N GLN A 97 -20.27 -7.57 -13.85
CA GLN A 97 -20.06 -8.71 -14.75
C GLN A 97 -19.89 -8.26 -16.21
N ARG A 98 -20.67 -7.25 -16.65
CA ARG A 98 -20.55 -6.68 -18.00
C ARG A 98 -19.21 -5.99 -18.24
N ALA A 99 -18.67 -5.29 -17.25
CA ALA A 99 -17.35 -4.65 -17.38
C ALA A 99 -16.25 -5.70 -17.49
N ARG A 100 -16.29 -6.74 -16.64
CA ARG A 100 -15.36 -7.88 -16.75
C ARG A 100 -15.45 -8.56 -18.12
N GLN A 101 -16.67 -8.76 -18.63
CA GLN A 101 -16.88 -9.34 -19.95
C GLN A 101 -16.31 -8.44 -21.06
N ALA A 102 -16.52 -7.12 -20.99
CA ALA A 102 -15.93 -6.17 -21.93
C ALA A 102 -14.39 -6.20 -21.90
N VAL A 103 -13.77 -6.32 -20.72
CA VAL A 103 -12.32 -6.50 -20.60
C VAL A 103 -11.86 -7.78 -21.30
N ARG A 104 -12.54 -8.91 -21.06
CA ARG A 104 -12.24 -10.20 -21.72
C ARG A 104 -12.36 -10.13 -23.24
N ASP A 105 -13.42 -9.48 -23.73
CA ASP A 105 -13.73 -9.35 -25.17
C ASP A 105 -12.85 -8.32 -25.88
N THR A 106 -12.07 -7.54 -25.13
CA THR A 106 -11.19 -6.51 -25.68
C THR A 106 -9.73 -6.76 -25.31
N TRP A 107 -9.14 -5.96 -24.42
CA TRP A 107 -7.70 -5.93 -24.16
C TRP A 107 -7.23 -6.99 -23.17
N GLY A 108 -8.15 -7.60 -22.42
CA GLY A 108 -7.85 -8.54 -21.33
C GLY A 108 -7.97 -10.02 -21.70
N GLY A 109 -8.30 -10.35 -22.95
CA GLY A 109 -8.31 -11.72 -23.45
C GLY A 109 -6.92 -12.38 -23.47
N GLU A 110 -6.80 -13.55 -24.11
CA GLU A 110 -5.48 -14.17 -24.30
C GLU A 110 -4.59 -13.30 -25.18
N VAL A 111 -3.56 -12.71 -24.55
CA VAL A 111 -2.63 -11.80 -25.21
C VAL A 111 -1.23 -12.38 -25.13
N GLU A 112 -0.63 -12.65 -26.29
CA GLU A 112 0.78 -12.98 -26.43
C GLU A 112 1.46 -11.90 -27.26
N VAL A 113 2.50 -11.27 -26.70
CA VAL A 113 3.23 -10.17 -27.35
C VAL A 113 4.67 -10.58 -27.51
N ARG A 114 5.10 -10.88 -28.74
CA ARG A 114 6.47 -11.33 -29.05
C ARG A 114 6.92 -12.54 -28.23
N GLY A 115 6.03 -13.52 -28.04
CA GLY A 115 6.30 -14.71 -27.22
C GLY A 115 6.15 -14.50 -25.71
N LEU A 116 5.88 -13.27 -25.25
CA LEU A 116 5.61 -12.98 -23.84
C LEU A 116 4.11 -13.09 -23.58
N ARG A 117 3.74 -14.08 -22.76
CA ARG A 117 2.35 -14.32 -22.39
C ARG A 117 1.87 -13.34 -21.32
N VAL A 118 0.71 -12.75 -21.57
CA VAL A 118 -0.04 -11.94 -20.61
C VAL A 118 -1.23 -12.76 -20.13
N MET A 119 -1.46 -12.77 -18.82
CA MET A 119 -2.62 -13.43 -18.23
C MET A 119 -3.43 -12.42 -17.40
N THR A 120 -4.71 -12.30 -17.71
CA THR A 120 -5.63 -11.40 -17.01
C THR A 120 -6.47 -12.18 -16.01
N LEU A 121 -6.64 -11.63 -14.82
CA LEU A 121 -7.43 -12.21 -13.73
C LEU A 121 -8.22 -11.10 -13.03
N PHE A 122 -9.37 -11.43 -12.45
CA PHE A 122 -10.26 -10.47 -11.82
C PHE A 122 -10.32 -10.66 -10.30
N MET A 123 -10.15 -9.58 -9.54
CA MET A 123 -10.30 -9.57 -8.08
C MET A 123 -11.60 -8.90 -7.66
N VAL A 124 -12.39 -9.63 -6.87
CA VAL A 124 -13.66 -9.19 -6.29
C VAL A 124 -13.71 -9.53 -4.80
N GLY A 125 -14.62 -8.90 -4.06
CA GLY A 125 -14.98 -9.26 -2.69
C GLY A 125 -16.31 -10.00 -2.60
N VAL A 126 -16.83 -10.11 -1.38
CA VAL A 126 -18.15 -10.66 -1.07
C VAL A 126 -19.22 -9.61 -1.39
N PRO A 127 -20.18 -9.91 -2.27
CA PRO A 127 -21.30 -9.00 -2.51
C PRO A 127 -22.24 -8.94 -1.29
N SER A 128 -22.88 -7.79 -1.09
CA SER A 128 -23.93 -7.63 -0.08
C SER A 128 -25.24 -8.34 -0.47
N ASP A 129 -25.48 -8.52 -1.77
CA ASP A 129 -26.67 -9.17 -2.31
C ASP A 129 -26.42 -10.68 -2.54
N PRO A 130 -27.20 -11.58 -1.92
CA PRO A 130 -27.12 -13.02 -2.16
C PRO A 130 -27.36 -13.42 -3.62
N GLY A 131 -28.18 -12.67 -4.37
CA GLY A 131 -28.42 -12.94 -5.79
C GLY A 131 -27.14 -12.78 -6.61
N LEU A 132 -26.38 -11.71 -6.37
CA LEU A 132 -25.07 -11.50 -6.97
C LEU A 132 -24.06 -12.58 -6.57
N ALA A 133 -24.11 -13.10 -5.34
CA ALA A 133 -23.21 -14.16 -4.90
C ALA A 133 -23.36 -15.42 -5.77
N LYS A 134 -24.59 -15.81 -6.11
CA LYS A 134 -24.85 -16.96 -6.98
C LYS A 134 -24.33 -16.75 -8.40
N LEU A 135 -24.61 -15.59 -8.99
CA LEU A 135 -24.13 -15.24 -10.34
C LEU A 135 -22.60 -15.23 -10.41
N LEU A 136 -21.94 -14.77 -9.36
CA LEU A 136 -20.49 -14.74 -9.29
C LEU A 136 -19.87 -16.15 -9.21
N ILE A 137 -20.52 -17.08 -8.51
CA ILE A 137 -20.09 -18.50 -8.47
C ILE A 137 -20.21 -19.14 -9.86
N GLU A 138 -21.32 -18.87 -10.56
CA GLU A 138 -21.53 -19.35 -11.93
C GLU A 138 -20.47 -18.77 -12.88
N GLU A 139 -20.22 -17.46 -12.83
CA GLU A 139 -19.16 -16.82 -13.62
C GLU A 139 -17.78 -17.41 -13.30
N ALA A 140 -17.45 -17.59 -12.03
CA ALA A 140 -16.15 -18.14 -11.61
C ALA A 140 -15.95 -19.57 -12.14
N ARG A 141 -17.01 -20.38 -12.15
CA ARG A 141 -16.98 -21.74 -12.72
C ARG A 141 -16.81 -21.72 -14.25
N GLU A 142 -17.47 -20.80 -14.94
CA GLU A 142 -17.44 -20.72 -16.41
C GLU A 142 -16.14 -20.14 -16.95
N LYS A 143 -15.63 -19.08 -16.30
CA LYS A 143 -14.50 -18.29 -16.82
C LYS A 143 -13.17 -18.70 -16.22
N GLY A 144 -13.16 -19.19 -14.97
CA GLY A 144 -11.94 -19.68 -14.31
C GLY A 144 -10.88 -18.61 -14.05
N ASP A 145 -11.24 -17.33 -14.09
CA ASP A 145 -10.32 -16.18 -13.97
C ASP A 145 -10.63 -15.26 -12.77
N LEU A 146 -11.62 -15.63 -11.95
CA LEU A 146 -12.07 -14.87 -10.79
C LEU A 146 -11.36 -15.28 -9.51
N ILE A 147 -10.87 -14.30 -8.77
CA ILE A 147 -10.35 -14.39 -7.41
C ILE A 147 -11.30 -13.60 -6.50
N GLN A 148 -11.95 -14.28 -5.58
CA GLN A 148 -12.81 -13.67 -4.57
C GLN A 148 -12.14 -13.71 -3.21
N GLY A 149 -11.80 -12.54 -2.68
CA GLY A 149 -11.32 -12.41 -1.31
C GLY A 149 -12.45 -12.44 -0.27
N ARG A 150 -12.13 -12.89 0.94
CA ARG A 150 -13.06 -13.00 2.06
C ARG A 150 -13.23 -11.68 2.81
N PHE A 151 -13.65 -10.63 2.10
CA PHE A 151 -13.99 -9.32 2.64
C PHE A 151 -15.22 -8.77 1.92
N MET A 152 -16.05 -7.96 2.59
CA MET A 152 -17.19 -7.32 1.94
C MET A 152 -16.70 -6.35 0.86
N ASP A 153 -17.30 -6.43 -0.33
CA ASP A 153 -16.93 -5.57 -1.45
C ASP A 153 -17.57 -4.18 -1.31
N THR A 154 -16.89 -3.32 -0.56
CA THR A 154 -17.27 -1.93 -0.33
C THR A 154 -16.12 -1.01 -0.69
N TYR A 155 -16.44 0.25 -0.97
CA TYR A 155 -15.44 1.28 -1.26
C TYR A 155 -14.40 1.41 -0.13
N SER A 156 -14.83 1.33 1.14
CA SER A 156 -13.94 1.37 2.30
C SER A 156 -12.95 0.20 2.35
N ASN A 157 -13.28 -0.93 1.71
CA ASN A 157 -12.48 -2.14 1.70
C ASN A 157 -11.62 -2.30 0.43
N LEU A 158 -11.48 -1.25 -0.40
CA LEU A 158 -10.62 -1.31 -1.59
C LEU A 158 -9.14 -1.57 -1.26
N THR A 159 -8.68 -1.11 -0.08
CA THR A 159 -7.34 -1.44 0.42
C THR A 159 -7.19 -2.93 0.67
N LEU A 160 -8.19 -3.56 1.31
CA LEU A 160 -8.22 -5.02 1.50
C LEU A 160 -8.21 -5.76 0.17
N LYS A 161 -8.99 -5.27 -0.80
CA LYS A 161 -9.01 -5.84 -2.15
C LYS A 161 -7.63 -5.82 -2.79
N THR A 162 -6.92 -4.70 -2.70
CA THR A 162 -5.58 -4.53 -3.26
C THR A 162 -4.55 -5.41 -2.54
N LEU A 163 -4.55 -5.41 -1.19
CA LEU A 163 -3.67 -6.28 -0.41
C LEU A 163 -3.91 -7.75 -0.70
N SER A 164 -5.17 -8.13 -0.93
CA SER A 164 -5.55 -9.50 -1.23
C SER A 164 -5.11 -9.96 -2.59
N LEU A 165 -5.28 -9.09 -3.59
CA LEU A 165 -4.78 -9.26 -4.94
C LEU A 165 -3.24 -9.39 -4.97
N LEU A 166 -2.51 -8.58 -4.20
CA LEU A 166 -1.04 -8.69 -4.05
C LEU A 166 -0.64 -10.00 -3.35
N GLY A 167 -1.31 -10.37 -2.27
CA GLY A 167 -1.06 -11.61 -1.54
C GLY A 167 -1.29 -12.85 -2.39
N TRP A 168 -2.35 -12.85 -3.20
CA TRP A 168 -2.64 -13.92 -4.17
C TRP A 168 -1.52 -14.03 -5.21
N ALA A 169 -1.16 -12.91 -5.85
CA ALA A 169 -0.12 -12.87 -6.88
C ALA A 169 1.21 -13.42 -6.37
N ARG A 170 1.65 -12.95 -5.19
CA ARG A 170 2.89 -13.39 -4.56
C ARG A 170 2.89 -14.90 -4.29
N ARG A 171 1.76 -15.48 -3.90
CA ARG A 171 1.66 -16.89 -3.51
C ARG A 171 1.55 -17.82 -4.71
N PHE A 172 0.69 -17.49 -5.66
CA PHE A 172 0.30 -18.40 -6.74
C PHE A 172 1.00 -18.13 -8.07
N CYS A 173 1.60 -16.95 -8.23
CA CYS A 173 2.31 -16.55 -9.44
C CYS A 173 3.73 -16.00 -9.16
N PRO A 174 4.56 -16.62 -8.30
CA PRO A 174 5.89 -16.12 -7.98
C PRO A 174 6.86 -16.07 -9.17
N GLN A 175 6.56 -16.77 -10.26
CA GLN A 175 7.34 -16.83 -11.50
C GLN A 175 7.01 -15.71 -12.51
N ALA A 176 5.91 -14.97 -12.30
CA ALA A 176 5.59 -13.86 -13.18
C ALA A 176 6.64 -12.75 -12.97
N HIS A 177 7.19 -12.20 -14.06
CA HIS A 177 8.20 -11.15 -13.98
C HIS A 177 7.58 -9.81 -13.56
N PHE A 178 6.37 -9.55 -14.04
CA PHE A 178 5.64 -8.33 -13.76
C PHE A 178 4.20 -8.59 -13.37
N MET A 179 3.67 -7.64 -12.60
CA MET A 179 2.28 -7.57 -12.21
C MET A 179 1.77 -6.15 -12.46
N ALA A 180 0.60 -6.03 -13.08
CA ALA A 180 -0.11 -4.77 -13.22
C ALA A 180 -1.45 -4.86 -12.48
N LYS A 181 -1.74 -3.86 -11.65
CA LYS A 181 -3.07 -3.65 -11.07
C LYS A 181 -3.82 -2.66 -11.96
N VAL A 182 -5.04 -3.01 -12.37
CA VAL A 182 -5.88 -2.21 -13.27
C VAL A 182 -7.31 -2.22 -12.73
N ASP A 183 -8.09 -1.15 -12.92
CA ASP A 183 -9.51 -1.13 -12.56
C ASP A 183 -10.37 -1.55 -13.77
N ASP A 184 -11.59 -2.03 -13.54
CA ASP A 184 -12.46 -2.58 -14.60
C ASP A 184 -13.09 -1.53 -15.53
N ASP A 185 -12.90 -0.24 -15.23
CA ASP A 185 -13.31 0.92 -16.00
C ASP A 185 -12.15 1.59 -16.77
N VAL A 186 -10.99 0.93 -16.85
CA VAL A 186 -9.80 1.42 -17.55
C VAL A 186 -9.60 0.74 -18.90
N LEU A 187 -9.26 1.52 -19.94
CA LEU A 187 -8.73 0.98 -21.19
C LEU A 187 -7.22 0.78 -21.04
N PHE A 188 -6.77 -0.47 -21.09
CA PHE A 188 -5.38 -0.84 -20.87
C PHE A 188 -4.74 -1.42 -22.14
N ASN A 189 -3.46 -1.12 -22.38
CA ASN A 189 -2.71 -1.64 -23.53
C ASN A 189 -1.53 -2.50 -23.03
N PRO A 190 -1.72 -3.83 -22.90
CA PRO A 190 -0.67 -4.72 -22.42
C PRO A 190 0.57 -4.72 -23.32
N SER A 191 0.40 -4.60 -24.64
CA SER A 191 1.50 -4.61 -25.61
C SER A 191 2.41 -3.39 -25.46
N ALA A 192 1.83 -2.21 -25.26
CA ALA A 192 2.59 -0.99 -25.01
C ALA A 192 3.36 -1.08 -23.68
N LEU A 193 2.73 -1.59 -22.62
CA LEU A 193 3.40 -1.79 -21.34
C LEU A 193 4.57 -2.77 -21.46
N LEU A 194 4.36 -3.93 -22.09
CA LEU A 194 5.41 -4.93 -22.28
C LEU A 194 6.58 -4.38 -23.08
N HIS A 195 6.31 -3.60 -24.13
CA HIS A 195 7.37 -2.94 -24.90
C HIS A 195 8.20 -1.98 -24.04
N PHE A 196 7.56 -1.24 -23.13
CA PHE A 196 8.26 -0.36 -22.19
C PHE A 196 9.07 -1.13 -21.15
N LEU A 197 8.51 -2.21 -20.58
CA LEU A 197 9.19 -3.02 -19.57
C LEU A 197 10.39 -3.77 -20.15
N ASN A 198 10.27 -4.33 -21.36
CA ASN A 198 11.37 -5.05 -22.01
C ASN A 198 12.55 -4.11 -22.35
N LYS A 199 12.27 -2.86 -22.76
CA LYS A 199 13.34 -1.85 -22.93
C LYS A 199 14.10 -1.59 -21.63
N ARG A 200 13.41 -1.59 -20.48
CA ARG A 200 14.04 -1.37 -19.19
C ARG A 200 14.82 -2.58 -18.67
N GLU A 201 14.34 -3.81 -18.89
CA GLU A 201 15.13 -5.01 -18.58
C GLU A 201 16.41 -5.07 -19.42
N ALA A 202 16.32 -4.77 -20.72
CA ALA A 202 17.49 -4.61 -21.56
C ALA A 202 18.43 -3.53 -20.99
N CYS A 203 17.93 -2.32 -20.71
CA CYS A 203 18.75 -1.26 -20.10
C CYS A 203 19.33 -1.64 -18.73
N THR A 204 18.68 -2.50 -17.95
CA THR A 204 19.20 -2.96 -16.64
C THR A 204 20.28 -4.02 -16.81
N TYR A 205 20.12 -4.93 -17.78
CA TYR A 205 21.16 -5.87 -18.18
C TYR A 205 22.39 -5.14 -18.77
N TRP A 206 22.16 -4.10 -19.59
CA TRP A 206 23.20 -3.25 -20.16
C TRP A 206 23.76 -2.21 -19.20
N LYS A 207 23.15 -1.98 -18.03
CA LYS A 207 23.72 -1.10 -16.99
C LYS A 207 25.02 -1.64 -16.39
N GLY A 208 25.42 -2.87 -16.70
CA GLY A 208 26.78 -3.40 -16.47
C GLY A 208 27.83 -2.94 -17.50
N ARG A 209 27.42 -2.30 -18.61
CA ARG A 209 28.29 -1.71 -19.64
C ARG A 209 27.63 -0.49 -20.28
N GLY A 210 27.82 0.69 -19.68
CA GLY A 210 27.73 2.00 -20.34
C GLY A 210 26.47 2.30 -21.17
N SER A 211 25.56 3.04 -20.55
CA SER A 211 24.53 3.93 -21.10
C SER A 211 23.52 3.39 -22.14
N CYS A 212 22.23 3.54 -21.78
CA CYS A 212 21.19 3.84 -22.75
C CYS A 212 21.32 5.33 -23.16
#